data_AF-A0A958SLQ4-F1
#
_entry.id   AF-A0A958SLQ4-F1
#
_cell.length_a   1.000
_cell.length_b   1.000
_cell.length_c   1.000
_cell.angle_alpha   90.00
_cell.angle_beta   90.00
_cell.angle_gamma   90.00
#
_symmetry.space_group_name_H-M   'P 1'
#
loop_
_entity.id
_entity.type
_entity.pdbx_description
1 polymer ?
#
loop_
_entity_poly.entity_id
_entity_poly.type
_entity_poly.pdbx_seq_one_letter_code
_entity_poly.pdbx_strand_id
1 'polypeptide(L)'
;MAQFFGEYLVEKQLISEEDLLAALVEQSQSIPTYLEAAFKNKLLPAEKILSVLKVQVTEGLEFKSSCRHLNLWSPELEQQLDSVISKERIPLGKILLSQNKLEVKQLIAALDDFLADQVDRSTKTSSVHHGDSVSLDVVETTSEMSSSGREPQLSEMSSVGNLDQKPAESPTDQEGTELDELALGSYIENFNSEHFQLMEQLILGLEPTSGRFVEDLVKIRKEFDSLLGLAKLVGLPKSQDLLESALSQLERLLAHADSVEEKIVWEFKSACKITIDLLWDVRLELEKGSPENLILQAPDKLSIHNTLLQDWDQFQQKIS
;
A
#
# COMPACT_ATOMS: atom_id res chain seq x y z
N MET A 1 -8.79 -11.55 5.77
CA MET A 1 -7.35 -11.35 5.47
C MET A 1 -6.67 -12.72 5.45
N ALA A 2 -5.64 -12.89 4.61
CA ALA A 2 -4.85 -14.12 4.61
C ALA A 2 -3.87 -14.06 5.79
N GLN A 3 -4.12 -14.89 6.81
CA GLN A 3 -3.29 -14.99 8.02
C GLN A 3 -1.89 -15.51 7.68
N PHE A 4 -0.84 -15.02 8.34
CA PHE A 4 0.52 -15.52 8.12
C PHE A 4 0.71 -16.90 8.77
N PHE A 5 1.44 -17.81 8.12
CA PHE A 5 1.63 -19.16 8.65
C PHE A 5 2.38 -19.17 10.00
N GLY A 6 3.28 -18.20 10.24
CA GLY A 6 3.94 -18.04 11.54
C GLY A 6 2.96 -17.67 12.66
N GLU A 7 2.04 -16.74 12.40
CA GLU A 7 0.96 -16.36 13.35
C GLU A 7 0.06 -17.57 13.65
N TYR A 8 -0.27 -18.38 12.64
CA TYR A 8 -1.06 -19.59 12.82
C TYR A 8 -0.35 -20.62 13.73
N LEU A 9 0.97 -20.80 13.60
CA LEU A 9 1.74 -21.68 14.49
C LEU A 9 1.74 -21.18 15.94
N VAL A 10 1.75 -19.86 16.16
CA VAL A 10 1.62 -19.24 17.49
C VAL A 10 0.21 -19.41 18.05
N GLU A 11 -0.84 -19.14 17.26
CA GLU A 11 -2.25 -19.31 17.67
C GLU A 11 -2.56 -20.77 18.07
N LYS A 12 -2.01 -21.74 17.35
CA LYS A 12 -2.15 -23.18 17.65
C LYS A 12 -1.21 -23.63 18.80
N GLN A 13 -0.49 -22.71 19.44
CA GLN A 13 0.45 -22.95 20.55
C GLN A 13 1.55 -23.97 20.21
N LEU A 14 1.93 -24.06 18.93
CA LEU A 14 2.98 -24.96 18.45
C LEU A 14 4.38 -24.36 18.62
N ILE A 15 4.47 -23.03 18.62
CA ILE A 15 5.68 -22.24 18.91
C ILE A 15 5.27 -21.01 19.74
N SER A 16 6.19 -20.40 20.48
CA SER A 16 5.95 -19.09 21.11
C SER A 16 6.22 -17.93 20.14
N GLU A 17 5.75 -16.73 20.48
CA GLU A 17 6.10 -15.49 19.77
C GLU A 17 7.63 -15.23 19.78
N GLU A 18 8.31 -15.55 20.88
CA GLU A 18 9.77 -15.46 21.00
C GLU A 18 10.47 -16.45 20.04
N ASP A 19 9.96 -17.67 19.89
CA ASP A 19 10.50 -18.67 18.96
C ASP A 19 10.28 -18.25 17.50
N LEU A 20 9.10 -17.69 17.17
CA LEU A 20 8.81 -17.16 15.85
C LEU A 20 9.75 -15.99 15.51
N LEU A 21 9.92 -15.03 16.43
CA LEU A 21 10.81 -13.89 16.26
C LEU A 21 12.28 -14.35 16.11
N ALA A 22 12.74 -15.28 16.94
CA ALA A 22 14.09 -15.86 16.82
C ALA A 22 14.31 -16.54 15.47
N ALA A 23 13.33 -17.30 14.97
CA ALA A 23 13.42 -17.95 13.67
C ALA A 23 13.36 -16.97 12.48
N LEU A 24 12.64 -15.84 12.62
CA LEU A 24 12.63 -14.75 11.64
C LEU A 24 13.95 -13.97 11.62
N VAL A 25 14.56 -13.73 12.78
CA VAL A 25 15.89 -13.11 12.90
C VAL A 25 16.98 -14.04 12.33
N GLU A 26 16.92 -15.35 12.60
CA GLU A 26 17.83 -16.31 11.95
C GLU A 26 17.58 -16.37 10.43
N GLN A 27 16.33 -16.27 9.97
CA GLN A 27 16.03 -16.19 8.54
C GLN A 27 16.65 -14.95 7.90
N SER A 28 16.48 -13.76 8.48
CA SER A 28 17.03 -12.52 7.90
C SER A 28 18.55 -12.52 7.88
N GLN A 29 19.20 -13.04 8.92
CA GLN A 29 20.66 -13.23 8.97
C GLN A 29 21.18 -14.29 7.99
N SER A 30 20.35 -15.27 7.60
CA SER A 30 20.71 -16.30 6.61
C SER A 30 20.65 -15.80 5.15
N ILE A 31 19.95 -14.70 4.88
CA ILE A 31 19.77 -14.16 3.54
C ILE A 31 21.01 -13.32 3.16
N PRO A 32 21.81 -13.72 2.16
CA PRO A 32 22.96 -12.93 1.74
C PRO A 32 22.50 -11.61 1.12
N THR A 33 23.18 -10.51 1.47
CA THR A 33 22.98 -9.22 0.78
C THR A 33 23.36 -9.34 -0.70
N TYR A 34 22.80 -8.48 -1.57
CA TYR A 34 23.18 -8.44 -3.00
C TYR A 34 24.70 -8.27 -3.22
N LEU A 35 25.38 -7.54 -2.33
CA LEU A 35 26.83 -7.39 -2.36
C LEU A 35 27.55 -8.70 -2.05
N GLU A 36 27.14 -9.41 -1.00
CA GLU A 36 27.71 -10.71 -0.65
C GLU A 36 27.44 -11.76 -1.72
N ALA A 37 26.22 -11.82 -2.23
CA ALA A 37 25.85 -12.70 -3.34
C ALA A 37 26.73 -12.43 -4.57
N ALA A 38 26.89 -11.17 -4.96
CA ALA A 38 27.74 -10.76 -6.10
C ALA A 38 29.22 -11.13 -5.89
N PHE A 39 29.76 -10.93 -4.69
CA PHE A 39 31.15 -11.21 -4.36
C PHE A 39 31.44 -12.72 -4.24
N LYS A 40 30.66 -13.45 -3.41
CA LYS A 40 30.85 -14.89 -3.15
C LYS A 40 30.71 -15.71 -4.43
N ASN A 41 29.72 -15.39 -5.27
CA ASN A 41 29.47 -16.09 -6.53
C ASN A 41 30.26 -15.51 -7.72
N LYS A 42 31.13 -14.52 -7.49
CA LYS A 42 31.99 -13.88 -8.51
C LYS A 42 31.22 -13.32 -9.72
N LEU A 43 29.98 -12.87 -9.49
CA LEU A 43 29.12 -12.30 -10.52
C LEU A 43 29.60 -10.91 -10.97
N LEU A 44 30.32 -10.20 -10.09
CA LEU A 44 31.03 -8.98 -10.41
C LEU A 44 32.52 -9.09 -10.03
N PRO A 45 33.46 -8.52 -10.82
CA PRO A 45 34.86 -8.42 -10.43
C PRO A 45 35.03 -7.59 -9.15
N ALA A 46 35.98 -7.96 -8.28
CA ALA A 46 36.25 -7.23 -7.03
C ALA A 46 36.54 -5.74 -7.25
N GLU A 47 37.24 -5.38 -8.32
CA GLU A 47 37.49 -3.98 -8.71
C GLU A 47 36.18 -3.21 -8.97
N LYS A 48 35.21 -3.86 -9.62
CA LYS A 48 33.89 -3.30 -9.92
C LYS A 48 33.04 -3.17 -8.66
N ILE A 49 33.05 -4.17 -7.78
CA ILE A 49 32.39 -4.12 -6.47
C ILE A 49 32.96 -2.98 -5.61
N LEU A 50 34.29 -2.77 -5.63
CA LEU A 50 34.92 -1.64 -4.94
C LEU A 50 34.53 -0.28 -5.52
N SER A 51 34.28 -0.16 -6.84
CA SER A 51 33.69 1.08 -7.39
C SER A 51 32.23 1.27 -6.98
N VAL A 52 31.41 0.21 -6.93
CA VAL A 52 30.02 0.26 -6.46
C VAL A 52 29.97 0.70 -4.99
N LEU A 53 30.81 0.12 -4.14
CA LEU A 53 30.95 0.51 -2.73
C LEU A 53 31.37 1.97 -2.53
N LYS A 54 32.23 2.50 -3.41
CA LYS A 54 32.60 3.93 -3.37
C LYS A 54 31.39 4.81 -3.63
N VAL A 55 30.62 4.53 -4.70
CA VAL A 55 29.37 5.26 -5.02
C VAL A 55 28.37 5.17 -3.88
N GLN A 56 28.17 3.97 -3.32
CA GLN A 56 27.29 3.75 -2.16
C GLN A 56 27.68 4.61 -0.93
N VAL A 57 28.98 4.79 -0.66
CA VAL A 57 29.48 5.63 0.44
C VAL A 57 29.44 7.13 0.10
N THR A 58 29.68 7.53 -1.16
CA THR A 58 29.72 8.95 -1.53
C THR A 58 28.36 9.55 -1.84
N GLU A 59 27.39 8.74 -2.27
CA GLU A 59 26.06 9.18 -2.73
C GLU A 59 24.92 8.63 -1.86
N GLY A 60 25.21 7.76 -0.87
CA GLY A 60 24.20 7.15 0.00
C GLY A 60 23.30 6.12 -0.70
N LEU A 61 23.65 5.71 -1.93
CA LEU A 61 22.82 4.85 -2.76
C LEU A 61 22.94 3.36 -2.41
N GLU A 62 21.83 2.64 -2.45
CA GLU A 62 21.79 1.18 -2.33
C GLU A 62 22.69 0.48 -3.37
N PHE A 63 23.05 -0.79 -3.11
CA PHE A 63 23.93 -1.55 -4.01
C PHE A 63 23.38 -1.71 -5.43
N LYS A 64 22.06 -1.92 -5.58
CA LYS A 64 21.35 -2.02 -6.87
C LYS A 64 21.41 -0.69 -7.63
N SER A 65 21.10 0.41 -6.96
CA SER A 65 21.18 1.78 -7.50
C SER A 65 22.61 2.19 -7.86
N SER A 66 23.59 1.86 -7.03
CA SER A 66 25.02 2.09 -7.28
C SER A 66 25.54 1.27 -8.47
N CYS A 67 25.08 0.03 -8.64
CA CYS A 67 25.36 -0.77 -9.84
C CYS A 67 24.72 -0.16 -11.10
N ARG A 68 23.49 0.35 -11.00
CA ARG A 68 22.82 1.06 -12.12
C ARG A 68 23.56 2.34 -12.50
N HIS A 69 23.97 3.16 -11.53
CA HIS A 69 24.78 4.36 -11.75
C HIS A 69 26.06 4.06 -12.55
N LEU A 70 26.75 2.97 -12.21
CA LEU A 70 27.99 2.55 -12.88
C LEU A 70 27.80 1.78 -14.19
N ASN A 71 26.56 1.62 -14.68
CA ASN A 71 26.19 0.78 -15.83
C ASN A 71 26.69 -0.68 -15.69
N LEU A 72 26.70 -1.19 -14.46
CA LEU A 72 27.07 -2.57 -14.12
C LEU A 72 25.85 -3.47 -13.86
N TRP A 73 24.65 -2.88 -13.72
CA TRP A 73 23.41 -3.61 -13.55
C TRP A 73 22.85 -4.07 -14.91
N SER A 74 22.44 -5.33 -15.00
CA SER A 74 21.74 -5.91 -16.14
C SER A 74 20.66 -6.88 -15.68
N PRO A 75 19.60 -7.13 -16.48
CA PRO A 75 18.57 -8.11 -16.13
C PRO A 75 19.12 -9.51 -15.86
N GLU A 76 20.20 -9.90 -16.55
CA GLU A 76 20.86 -11.20 -16.36
C GLU A 76 21.58 -11.26 -15.00
N LEU A 77 22.21 -10.16 -14.56
CA LEU A 77 22.84 -10.06 -13.24
C LEU A 77 21.80 -10.06 -12.12
N GLU A 78 20.68 -9.34 -12.31
CA GLU A 78 19.53 -9.31 -11.40
C GLU A 78 18.97 -10.73 -11.21
N GLN A 79 18.64 -11.42 -12.30
CA GLN A 79 18.15 -12.80 -12.27
C GLN A 79 19.15 -13.79 -11.63
N GLN A 80 20.46 -13.60 -11.83
CA GLN A 80 21.48 -14.43 -11.20
C GLN A 80 21.58 -14.18 -9.69
N LEU A 81 21.52 -12.92 -9.25
CA LEU A 81 21.52 -12.55 -7.84
C LEU A 81 20.26 -13.07 -7.14
N ASP A 82 19.08 -12.87 -7.72
CA ASP A 82 17.82 -13.36 -7.18
C ASP A 82 17.81 -14.89 -7.09
N SER A 83 18.40 -15.58 -8.07
CA SER A 83 18.56 -17.04 -8.05
C SER A 83 19.54 -17.53 -6.99
N VAL A 84 20.56 -16.75 -6.61
CA VAL A 84 21.46 -17.06 -5.49
C VAL A 84 20.74 -16.81 -4.16
N ILE A 85 20.15 -15.63 -3.98
CA ILE A 85 19.46 -15.20 -2.77
C ILE A 85 18.30 -16.15 -2.44
N SER A 86 17.50 -16.54 -3.43
CA SER A 86 16.39 -17.50 -3.24
C SER A 86 16.84 -18.94 -2.95
N LYS A 87 18.04 -19.35 -3.37
CA LYS A 87 18.61 -20.67 -3.04
C LYS A 87 19.25 -20.71 -1.66
N GLU A 88 19.89 -19.62 -1.24
CA GLU A 88 20.55 -19.52 0.07
C GLU A 88 19.53 -19.22 1.20
N ARG A 89 18.40 -18.56 0.90
CA ARG A 89 17.31 -18.33 1.85
C ARG A 89 16.79 -19.64 2.46
N ILE A 90 16.97 -19.79 3.77
CA ILE A 90 16.45 -20.93 4.52
C ILE A 90 14.94 -20.74 4.79
N PRO A 91 14.05 -21.67 4.39
CA PRO A 91 12.62 -21.55 4.68
C PRO A 91 12.33 -21.57 6.20
N LEU A 92 11.38 -20.77 6.65
CA LEU A 92 11.08 -20.60 8.09
C LEU A 92 10.79 -21.93 8.80
N GLY A 93 10.02 -22.82 8.17
CA GLY A 93 9.77 -24.16 8.71
C GLY A 93 11.04 -24.99 8.90
N LYS A 94 12.06 -24.83 8.04
CA LYS A 94 13.35 -25.54 8.20
C LYS A 94 14.16 -25.00 9.39
N ILE A 95 14.05 -23.71 9.69
CA ILE A 95 14.69 -23.07 10.86
C ILE A 95 14.03 -23.56 12.16
N LEU A 96 12.69 -23.56 12.22
CA LEU A 96 11.94 -24.08 13.37
C LEU A 96 12.23 -25.56 13.65
N LEU A 97 12.45 -26.36 12.60
CA LEU A 97 12.94 -27.74 12.72
C LEU A 97 14.38 -27.82 13.26
N SER A 98 15.32 -27.01 12.77
CA SER A 98 16.73 -27.04 13.22
C SER A 98 16.92 -26.52 14.65
N GLN A 99 16.05 -25.63 15.12
CA GLN A 99 16.02 -25.17 16.51
C GLN A 99 15.37 -26.20 17.47
N ASN A 100 14.89 -27.35 16.98
CA ASN A 100 14.09 -28.35 17.71
C ASN A 100 12.81 -27.78 18.37
N LYS A 101 12.27 -26.68 17.82
CA LYS A 101 11.04 -26.03 18.33
C LYS A 101 9.77 -26.67 17.81
N LEU A 102 9.87 -27.42 16.72
CA LEU A 102 8.76 -28.08 16.04
C LEU A 102 9.22 -29.43 15.50
N GLU A 103 8.38 -30.47 15.54
CA GLU A 103 8.64 -31.72 14.82
C GLU A 103 8.16 -31.67 13.37
N VAL A 104 8.81 -32.42 12.48
CA VAL A 104 8.41 -32.55 11.05
C VAL A 104 6.94 -32.97 10.90
N LYS A 105 6.44 -33.84 11.79
CA LYS A 105 5.04 -34.29 11.79
C LYS A 105 4.07 -33.18 12.20
N GLN A 106 4.46 -32.35 13.17
CA GLN A 106 3.66 -31.21 13.62
C GLN A 106 3.63 -30.11 12.55
N LEU A 107 4.76 -29.85 11.88
CA LEU A 107 4.85 -28.90 10.78
C LEU A 107 3.95 -29.29 9.59
N ILE A 108 3.96 -30.57 9.20
CA ILE A 108 3.11 -31.05 8.09
C ILE A 108 1.63 -30.99 8.48
N ALA A 109 1.25 -31.49 9.65
CA ALA A 109 -0.14 -31.42 10.12
C ALA A 109 -0.63 -29.96 10.24
N ALA A 110 0.17 -29.06 10.79
CA ALA A 110 -0.17 -27.65 10.89
C ALA A 110 -0.30 -26.97 9.51
N LEU A 111 0.52 -27.37 8.53
CA LEU A 111 0.42 -26.86 7.16
C LEU A 111 -0.84 -27.36 6.45
N ASP A 112 -1.17 -28.65 6.59
CA ASP A 112 -2.39 -29.23 6.03
C ASP A 112 -3.65 -28.59 6.67
N ASP A 113 -3.68 -28.44 7.99
CA ASP A 113 -4.77 -27.78 8.73
C ASP A 113 -4.89 -26.29 8.33
N PHE A 114 -3.77 -25.57 8.18
CA PHE A 114 -3.76 -24.16 7.76
C PHE A 114 -4.29 -23.98 6.34
N LEU A 115 -3.89 -24.84 5.41
CA LEU A 115 -4.40 -24.83 4.04
C LEU A 115 -5.91 -25.14 4.00
N ALA A 116 -6.38 -26.05 4.85
CA ALA A 116 -7.81 -26.32 5.01
C ALA A 116 -8.57 -25.11 5.58
N ASP A 117 -8.10 -24.51 6.68
CA ASP A 117 -8.71 -23.32 7.32
C ASP A 117 -8.80 -22.12 6.35
N GLN A 118 -7.83 -21.93 5.45
CA GLN A 118 -7.86 -20.87 4.42
C GLN A 118 -8.93 -21.12 3.33
N VAL A 119 -9.14 -22.39 2.94
CA VAL A 119 -10.20 -22.76 1.98
C VAL A 119 -11.58 -22.60 2.63
N ASP A 120 -11.74 -23.02 3.89
CA ASP A 120 -13.00 -22.96 4.62
C ASP A 120 -13.43 -21.53 4.99
N ARG A 121 -12.46 -20.63 5.21
CA ARG A 121 -12.72 -19.18 5.36
C ARG A 121 -13.15 -18.53 4.04
N SER A 122 -12.73 -19.08 2.89
CA SER A 122 -13.10 -18.58 1.55
C SER A 122 -14.52 -18.99 1.12
N THR A 123 -15.07 -20.09 1.67
CA THR A 123 -16.44 -20.56 1.37
C THR A 123 -17.49 -20.01 2.34
N LYS A 124 -17.14 -19.74 3.60
CA LYS A 124 -18.08 -19.24 4.63
C LYS A 124 -18.57 -17.81 4.42
N THR A 125 -17.88 -16.97 3.65
CA THR A 125 -18.36 -15.61 3.30
C THR A 125 -19.52 -15.60 2.30
N SER A 126 -19.84 -16.73 1.68
CA SER A 126 -20.84 -16.82 0.58
C SER A 126 -22.14 -17.51 0.98
N SER A 127 -22.37 -17.77 2.27
CA SER A 127 -23.46 -18.65 2.74
C SER A 127 -24.17 -18.20 4.03
N VAL A 128 -24.51 -16.91 4.15
CA VAL A 128 -25.50 -16.45 5.16
C VAL A 128 -26.45 -15.40 4.58
N HIS A 129 -27.46 -15.84 3.81
CA HIS A 129 -28.83 -15.31 3.87
C HIS A 129 -29.81 -16.14 3.00
N HIS A 130 -30.39 -17.20 3.58
CA HIS A 130 -31.67 -17.73 3.12
C HIS A 130 -32.43 -18.51 4.21
N GLY A 131 -33.74 -18.26 4.31
CA GLY A 131 -34.66 -18.74 5.36
C GLY A 131 -34.55 -17.95 6.67
N ASP A 132 -35.63 -17.54 7.36
CA ASP A 132 -37.08 -17.59 7.10
C ASP A 132 -37.79 -16.68 8.15
N SER A 133 -39.04 -16.17 8.07
CA SER A 133 -40.12 -16.25 7.08
C SER A 133 -41.19 -15.14 7.32
N VAL A 134 -42.35 -15.27 6.65
CA VAL A 134 -43.69 -14.66 6.94
C VAL A 134 -44.00 -13.23 6.42
N SER A 135 -45.11 -13.16 5.68
CA SER A 135 -45.75 -11.99 5.06
C SER A 135 -46.69 -11.21 5.99
N LEU A 136 -47.03 -9.94 5.64
CA LEU A 136 -48.41 -9.50 5.36
C LEU A 136 -48.50 -8.05 4.85
N ASP A 137 -49.65 -7.72 4.24
CA ASP A 137 -49.99 -6.50 3.49
C ASP A 137 -49.91 -5.17 4.24
N VAL A 138 -49.74 -4.05 3.51
CA VAL A 138 -50.84 -3.16 3.09
C VAL A 138 -50.32 -2.03 2.18
N VAL A 139 -51.05 -1.78 1.09
CA VAL A 139 -50.89 -0.63 0.18
C VAL A 139 -51.78 0.50 0.66
N GLU A 140 -51.27 1.74 0.80
CA GLU A 140 -52.02 2.92 0.37
C GLU A 140 -51.15 4.18 0.15
N THR A 141 -51.54 4.94 -0.87
CA THR A 141 -50.87 6.16 -1.38
C THR A 141 -51.63 7.43 -1.00
N THR A 142 -50.90 8.49 -0.62
CA THR A 142 -51.27 9.92 -0.80
C THR A 142 -49.97 10.74 -0.76
N SER A 143 -49.70 11.69 -1.67
CA SER A 143 -50.25 13.06 -1.77
C SER A 143 -50.09 13.88 -0.47
N GLU A 144 -49.61 15.13 -0.43
CA GLU A 144 -49.25 16.09 -1.51
C GLU A 144 -48.49 17.32 -0.93
N MET A 145 -47.86 18.11 -1.80
CA MET A 145 -47.69 19.58 -1.74
C MET A 145 -46.83 20.35 -0.67
N SER A 146 -45.84 21.08 -1.23
CA SER A 146 -45.66 22.55 -1.15
C SER A 146 -45.28 23.30 0.15
N SER A 147 -44.10 23.91 0.16
CA SER A 147 -43.86 25.39 0.09
C SER A 147 -42.35 25.68 0.32
N SER A 148 -41.62 26.37 -0.56
CA SER A 148 -41.67 27.81 -0.92
C SER A 148 -41.25 28.76 0.21
N GLY A 149 -40.10 29.44 0.07
CA GLY A 149 -39.91 30.75 0.70
C GLY A 149 -38.52 31.15 1.22
N ARG A 150 -37.68 31.71 0.32
CA ARG A 150 -36.85 32.92 0.53
C ARG A 150 -35.74 32.97 1.61
N GLU A 151 -34.52 33.20 1.12
CA GLU A 151 -33.53 34.10 1.76
C GLU A 151 -34.09 35.53 1.93
N PRO A 152 -33.48 36.35 2.80
CA PRO A 152 -32.50 37.30 2.25
C PRO A 152 -31.23 37.50 3.09
N GLN A 153 -30.17 37.97 2.41
CA GLN A 153 -28.94 38.49 3.00
C GLN A 153 -29.15 39.86 3.69
N LEU A 154 -28.26 40.23 4.63
CA LEU A 154 -27.25 41.29 4.46
C LEU A 154 -26.59 41.72 5.79
N SER A 155 -25.26 41.95 5.72
CA SER A 155 -24.48 42.97 6.45
C SER A 155 -24.42 42.98 8.00
N GLU A 156 -23.46 43.63 8.65
CA GLU A 156 -22.01 43.87 8.40
C GLU A 156 -21.42 44.53 9.68
N MET A 157 -20.09 44.52 9.80
CA MET A 157 -19.25 45.44 10.62
C MET A 157 -19.11 45.28 12.15
N SER A 158 -17.86 45.59 12.56
CA SER A 158 -17.39 46.09 13.86
C SER A 158 -17.14 45.08 15.00
N SER A 159 -16.14 45.28 15.87
CA SER A 159 -14.85 46.01 15.74
C SER A 159 -13.92 45.62 16.90
N VAL A 160 -12.61 45.57 16.60
CA VAL A 160 -11.44 45.86 17.47
C VAL A 160 -11.60 45.69 18.99
N GLY A 161 -10.85 44.74 19.57
CA GLY A 161 -10.59 44.64 21.00
C GLY A 161 -9.21 44.02 21.29
N ASN A 162 -8.15 44.85 21.27
CA ASN A 162 -6.82 44.47 21.77
C ASN A 162 -6.85 44.29 23.29
N LEU A 163 -6.13 43.29 23.82
CA LEU A 163 -5.48 43.38 25.13
C LEU A 163 -4.36 42.34 25.28
N ASP A 164 -3.21 42.79 25.77
CA ASP A 164 -2.03 42.00 26.08
C ASP A 164 -2.30 40.74 26.91
N GLN A 165 -1.90 39.57 26.41
CA GLN A 165 -1.47 38.45 27.26
C GLN A 165 -0.16 37.85 26.73
N LYS A 166 0.90 38.24 27.45
CA LYS A 166 2.23 37.61 27.51
C LYS A 166 2.17 36.08 27.29
N PRO A 167 2.87 35.51 26.28
CA PRO A 167 2.99 34.06 26.18
C PRO A 167 3.78 33.54 27.38
N ALA A 168 3.16 32.65 28.15
CA ALA A 168 3.90 31.77 29.04
C ALA A 168 4.67 30.76 28.18
N GLU A 169 5.90 30.45 28.56
CA GLU A 169 6.67 29.36 27.93
C GLU A 169 5.95 28.05 28.22
N SER A 170 5.40 27.42 27.17
CA SER A 170 4.80 26.09 27.25
C SER A 170 5.86 25.07 27.67
N PRO A 171 5.53 24.06 28.49
CA PRO A 171 6.42 22.93 28.70
C PRO A 171 6.66 22.23 27.36
N THR A 172 7.89 21.79 27.13
CA THR A 172 8.33 21.26 25.83
C THR A 172 7.63 19.92 25.51
N ASP A 173 6.75 19.93 24.51
CA ASP A 173 6.16 18.72 23.94
C ASP A 173 7.23 17.90 23.17
N GLN A 174 7.97 17.04 23.89
CA GLN A 174 9.00 16.17 23.28
C GLN A 174 8.52 14.73 23.04
N GLU A 175 7.43 14.29 23.67
CA GLU A 175 6.90 12.92 23.51
C GLU A 175 6.10 12.71 22.21
N GLY A 176 5.68 13.77 21.52
CA GLY A 176 4.95 13.66 20.25
C GLY A 176 5.84 13.33 19.05
N THR A 177 7.07 13.84 19.02
CA THR A 177 7.93 13.83 17.83
C THR A 177 8.51 12.45 17.50
N GLU A 178 8.86 11.64 18.51
CA GLU A 178 9.42 10.30 18.28
C GLU A 178 8.42 9.32 17.66
N LEU A 179 7.12 9.46 17.97
CA LEU A 179 6.08 8.58 17.43
C LEU A 179 5.86 8.85 15.93
N ASP A 180 5.86 10.13 15.54
CA ASP A 180 5.70 10.58 14.16
C ASP A 180 6.91 10.17 13.29
N GLU A 181 8.14 10.24 13.82
CA GLU A 181 9.34 9.79 13.10
C GLU A 181 9.33 8.28 12.81
N LEU A 182 8.91 7.45 13.77
CA LEU A 182 8.79 5.99 13.58
C LEU A 182 7.69 5.63 12.58
N ALA A 183 6.54 6.30 12.65
CA ALA A 183 5.46 6.11 11.69
C ALA A 183 5.90 6.50 10.26
N LEU A 184 6.56 7.66 10.12
CA LEU A 184 7.08 8.14 8.84
C LEU A 184 8.15 7.20 8.26
N GLY A 185 9.06 6.69 9.08
CA GLY A 185 10.03 5.68 8.67
C GLY A 185 9.36 4.43 8.09
N SER A 186 8.30 3.95 8.75
CA SER A 186 7.52 2.81 8.26
C SER A 186 6.82 3.08 6.92
N TYR A 187 6.28 4.28 6.71
CA TYR A 187 5.71 4.68 5.42
C TYR A 187 6.77 4.72 4.30
N ILE A 188 7.94 5.30 4.57
CA ILE A 188 9.06 5.44 3.62
C ILE A 188 9.67 4.08 3.25
N GLU A 189 9.72 3.12 4.19
CA GLU A 189 10.22 1.76 4.00
C GLU A 189 9.23 0.88 3.23
N ASN A 190 7.93 0.95 3.57
CA ASN A 190 6.91 0.15 2.88
C ASN A 190 6.60 0.70 1.48
N PHE A 191 6.41 2.01 1.33
CA PHE A 191 6.24 2.65 0.02
C PHE A 191 7.61 3.01 -0.58
N ASN A 192 8.38 1.97 -0.89
CA ASN A 192 9.69 2.04 -1.52
C ASN A 192 9.62 1.93 -3.05
N SER A 193 10.78 2.01 -3.71
CA SER A 193 10.87 2.03 -5.17
C SER A 193 10.41 0.74 -5.86
N GLU A 194 10.47 -0.41 -5.17
CA GLU A 194 9.98 -1.70 -5.69
C GLU A 194 8.45 -1.77 -5.60
N HIS A 195 7.85 -1.26 -4.51
CA HIS A 195 6.38 -1.15 -4.38
C HIS A 195 5.78 -0.17 -5.41
N PHE A 196 6.43 0.99 -5.60
CA PHE A 196 6.06 1.94 -6.64
C PHE A 196 6.09 1.30 -8.06
N GLN A 197 7.18 0.60 -8.40
CA GLN A 197 7.30 -0.10 -9.69
C GLN A 197 6.27 -1.22 -9.85
N LEU A 198 5.96 -1.97 -8.78
CA LEU A 198 4.92 -3.01 -8.79
C LEU A 198 3.54 -2.41 -9.12
N MET A 199 3.15 -1.34 -8.43
CA MET A 199 1.88 -0.67 -8.70
C MET A 199 1.84 -0.03 -10.09
N GLU A 200 2.93 0.59 -10.55
CA GLU A 200 3.04 1.12 -11.92
C GLU A 200 2.83 0.00 -12.96
N GLN A 201 3.43 -1.18 -12.76
CA GLN A 201 3.23 -2.34 -13.62
C GLN A 201 1.79 -2.88 -13.58
N LEU A 202 1.16 -2.96 -12.40
CA LEU A 202 -0.24 -3.38 -12.26
C LEU A 202 -1.19 -2.42 -12.98
N ILE A 203 -1.01 -1.10 -12.77
CA ILE A 203 -1.84 -0.06 -13.41
C ILE A 203 -1.63 -0.09 -14.93
N LEU A 204 -0.39 -0.11 -15.42
CA LEU A 204 -0.10 -0.10 -16.86
C LEU A 204 -0.49 -1.41 -17.56
N GLY A 205 -0.39 -2.55 -16.88
CA GLY A 205 -0.79 -3.87 -17.39
C GLY A 205 -2.30 -4.13 -17.41
N LEU A 206 -3.11 -3.23 -16.85
CA LEU A 206 -4.56 -3.38 -16.78
C LEU A 206 -5.20 -3.33 -18.19
N GLU A 207 -5.82 -4.43 -18.64
CA GLU A 207 -6.50 -4.53 -19.95
C GLU A 207 -7.94 -5.05 -19.77
N PRO A 208 -8.97 -4.36 -20.32
CA PRO A 208 -10.38 -4.75 -20.14
C PRO A 208 -10.71 -6.11 -20.77
N THR A 209 -10.04 -6.45 -21.87
CA THR A 209 -10.22 -7.72 -22.59
C THR A 209 -9.45 -8.89 -21.97
N SER A 210 -8.68 -8.65 -20.90
CA SER A 210 -7.94 -9.72 -20.24
C SER A 210 -8.87 -10.57 -19.37
N GLY A 211 -8.68 -11.89 -19.40
CA GLY A 211 -9.39 -12.81 -18.51
C GLY A 211 -9.00 -12.69 -17.03
N ARG A 212 -8.24 -11.65 -16.65
CA ARG A 212 -7.78 -11.33 -15.30
C ARG A 212 -8.13 -9.91 -14.87
N PHE A 213 -8.85 -9.14 -15.69
CA PHE A 213 -9.15 -7.72 -15.43
C PHE A 213 -9.68 -7.47 -14.01
N VAL A 214 -10.65 -8.27 -13.55
CA VAL A 214 -11.19 -8.19 -12.18
C VAL A 214 -10.13 -8.57 -11.12
N GLU A 215 -9.31 -9.59 -11.36
CA GLU A 215 -8.24 -10.00 -10.44
C GLU A 215 -7.19 -8.89 -10.28
N ASP A 216 -6.85 -8.22 -11.39
CA ASP A 216 -5.85 -7.15 -11.41
C ASP A 216 -6.39 -5.85 -10.79
N LEU A 217 -7.68 -5.51 -11.00
CA LEU A 217 -8.35 -4.46 -10.24
C LEU A 217 -8.35 -4.75 -8.72
N VAL A 218 -8.65 -5.99 -8.30
CA VAL A 218 -8.62 -6.37 -6.88
C VAL A 218 -7.20 -6.28 -6.28
N LYS A 219 -6.16 -6.61 -7.05
CA LYS A 219 -4.76 -6.39 -6.64
C LYS A 219 -4.48 -4.90 -6.46
N ILE A 220 -4.80 -4.07 -7.45
CA ILE A 220 -4.61 -2.62 -7.37
C ILE A 220 -5.34 -2.05 -6.13
N ARG A 221 -6.60 -2.44 -5.89
CA ARG A 221 -7.36 -2.04 -4.69
C ARG A 221 -6.60 -2.33 -3.40
N LYS A 222 -6.09 -3.55 -3.25
CA LYS A 222 -5.34 -3.99 -2.07
C LYS A 222 -4.07 -3.16 -1.84
N GLU A 223 -3.34 -2.82 -2.90
CA GLU A 223 -2.14 -1.99 -2.78
C GLU A 223 -2.50 -0.53 -2.40
N PHE A 224 -3.56 0.04 -2.98
CA PHE A 224 -4.09 1.36 -2.58
C PHE A 224 -4.63 1.37 -1.14
N ASP A 225 -5.34 0.33 -0.70
CA ASP A 225 -5.80 0.16 0.70
C ASP A 225 -4.61 0.11 1.67
N SER A 226 -3.51 -0.56 1.28
CA SER A 226 -2.28 -0.65 2.06
C SER A 226 -1.61 0.73 2.20
N LEU A 227 -1.50 1.49 1.11
CA LEU A 227 -1.00 2.87 1.15
C LEU A 227 -1.91 3.79 1.97
N LEU A 228 -3.23 3.61 1.93
CA LEU A 228 -4.17 4.40 2.72
C LEU A 228 -3.99 4.14 4.22
N GLY A 229 -3.76 2.88 4.61
CA GLY A 229 -3.42 2.52 5.99
C GLY A 229 -2.14 3.22 6.48
N LEU A 230 -1.09 3.21 5.67
CA LEU A 230 0.18 3.90 5.98
C LEU A 230 0.01 5.43 6.02
N ALA A 231 -0.71 6.02 5.07
CA ALA A 231 -0.99 7.47 5.05
C ALA A 231 -1.85 7.92 6.24
N LYS A 232 -2.72 7.05 6.76
CA LYS A 232 -3.48 7.27 8.01
C LYS A 232 -2.58 7.19 9.25
N LEU A 233 -1.67 6.21 9.29
CA LEU A 233 -0.72 6.03 10.39
C LEU A 233 0.23 7.24 10.57
N VAL A 234 0.67 7.85 9.46
CA VAL A 234 1.59 9.03 9.46
C VAL A 234 0.84 10.37 9.54
N GLY A 235 -0.50 10.37 9.48
CA GLY A 235 -1.26 11.62 9.52
C GLY A 235 -1.07 12.49 8.27
N LEU A 236 -1.08 11.88 7.08
CA LEU A 236 -0.95 12.53 5.77
C LEU A 236 -2.33 12.76 5.10
N PRO A 237 -3.12 13.78 5.52
CA PRO A 237 -4.52 13.92 5.11
C PRO A 237 -4.72 14.09 3.60
N LYS A 238 -3.83 14.81 2.90
CA LYS A 238 -4.02 15.03 1.46
C LYS A 238 -3.75 13.75 0.65
N SER A 239 -2.78 12.94 1.09
CA SER A 239 -2.51 11.61 0.54
C SER A 239 -3.68 10.67 0.80
N GLN A 240 -4.33 10.77 1.98
CA GLN A 240 -5.57 10.04 2.27
C GLN A 240 -6.69 10.44 1.32
N ASP A 241 -6.96 11.74 1.12
CA ASP A 241 -7.97 12.24 0.18
C ASP A 241 -7.74 11.69 -1.24
N LEU A 242 -6.49 11.73 -1.73
CA LEU A 242 -6.10 11.19 -3.04
C LEU A 242 -6.34 9.67 -3.15
N LEU A 243 -5.97 8.92 -2.11
CA LEU A 243 -6.10 7.46 -2.07
C LEU A 243 -7.57 7.01 -1.96
N GLU A 244 -8.38 7.65 -1.10
CA GLU A 244 -9.81 7.38 -0.97
C GLU A 244 -10.56 7.72 -2.27
N SER A 245 -10.16 8.80 -2.94
CA SER A 245 -10.71 9.18 -4.24
C SER A 245 -10.40 8.15 -5.34
N ALA A 246 -9.17 7.63 -5.40
CA ALA A 246 -8.79 6.57 -6.33
C ALA A 246 -9.48 5.23 -6.01
N LEU A 247 -9.60 4.87 -4.72
CA LEU A 247 -10.31 3.68 -4.27
C LEU A 247 -11.81 3.75 -4.63
N SER A 248 -12.47 4.90 -4.46
CA SER A 248 -13.87 5.07 -4.86
C SER A 248 -14.09 4.90 -6.36
N GLN A 249 -13.17 5.39 -7.21
CA GLN A 249 -13.22 5.14 -8.66
C GLN A 249 -13.02 3.65 -8.98
N LEU A 250 -12.08 2.99 -8.31
CA LEU A 250 -11.76 1.58 -8.49
C LEU A 250 -12.94 0.68 -8.09
N GLU A 251 -13.61 0.95 -6.97
CA GLU A 251 -14.82 0.23 -6.55
C GLU A 251 -15.97 0.36 -7.56
N ARG A 252 -16.18 1.56 -8.12
CA ARG A 252 -17.16 1.77 -9.19
C ARG A 252 -16.79 1.01 -10.47
N LEU A 253 -15.50 0.93 -10.79
CA LEU A 253 -14.99 0.18 -11.94
C LEU A 253 -15.15 -1.34 -11.75
N LEU A 254 -14.86 -1.85 -10.55
CA LEU A 254 -15.10 -3.26 -10.19
C LEU A 254 -16.59 -3.62 -10.31
N ALA A 255 -17.50 -2.74 -9.87
CA ALA A 255 -18.94 -2.98 -9.94
C ALA A 255 -19.50 -3.07 -11.37
N HIS A 256 -18.77 -2.56 -12.37
CA HIS A 256 -19.17 -2.54 -13.79
C HIS A 256 -18.15 -3.25 -14.69
N ALA A 257 -17.31 -4.12 -14.13
CA ALA A 257 -16.18 -4.70 -14.86
C ALA A 257 -16.59 -5.54 -16.09
N ASP A 258 -17.79 -6.14 -16.08
CA ASP A 258 -18.33 -6.94 -17.18
C ASP A 258 -18.82 -6.10 -18.38
N SER A 259 -19.02 -4.79 -18.21
CA SER A 259 -19.62 -3.89 -19.21
C SER A 259 -18.80 -2.63 -19.51
N VAL A 260 -17.57 -2.53 -18.98
CA VAL A 260 -16.75 -1.33 -19.13
C VAL A 260 -16.13 -1.20 -20.54
N GLU A 261 -16.30 -0.02 -21.15
CA GLU A 261 -15.62 0.37 -22.37
C GLU A 261 -14.11 0.62 -22.15
N GLU A 262 -13.29 0.28 -23.15
CA GLU A 262 -11.83 0.44 -23.12
C GLU A 262 -11.37 1.88 -22.81
N LYS A 263 -12.09 2.88 -23.32
CA LYS A 263 -11.82 4.30 -23.06
C LYS A 263 -11.82 4.64 -21.57
N ILE A 264 -12.77 4.08 -20.82
CA ILE A 264 -12.94 4.31 -19.39
C ILE A 264 -11.77 3.69 -18.62
N VAL A 265 -11.37 2.47 -19.00
CA VAL A 265 -10.21 1.80 -18.40
C VAL A 265 -8.92 2.59 -18.69
N TRP A 266 -8.78 3.19 -19.87
CA TRP A 266 -7.65 4.08 -20.17
C TRP A 266 -7.65 5.35 -19.30
N GLU A 267 -8.80 6.00 -19.14
CA GLU A 267 -8.96 7.20 -18.28
C GLU A 267 -8.64 6.88 -16.81
N PHE A 268 -9.15 5.74 -16.31
CA PHE A 268 -8.83 5.22 -14.97
C PHE A 268 -7.34 4.95 -14.79
N LYS A 269 -6.69 4.28 -15.74
CA LYS A 269 -5.23 4.03 -15.72
C LYS A 269 -4.45 5.34 -15.64
N SER A 270 -4.86 6.35 -16.41
CA SER A 270 -4.24 7.68 -16.36
C SER A 270 -4.43 8.35 -15.00
N ALA A 271 -5.63 8.28 -14.41
CA ALA A 271 -5.92 8.83 -13.09
C ALA A 271 -5.06 8.16 -12.01
N CYS A 272 -5.12 6.82 -11.88
CA CYS A 272 -4.33 6.06 -10.91
C CYS A 272 -2.81 6.28 -11.07
N LYS A 273 -2.32 6.40 -12.31
CA LYS A 273 -0.91 6.71 -12.59
C LYS A 273 -0.52 8.09 -12.05
N ILE A 274 -1.36 9.10 -12.23
CA ILE A 274 -1.12 10.44 -11.67
C ILE A 274 -1.20 10.41 -10.14
N THR A 275 -2.15 9.66 -9.56
CA THR A 275 -2.26 9.49 -8.11
C THR A 275 -0.99 8.89 -7.51
N ILE A 276 -0.47 7.79 -8.08
CA ILE A 276 0.74 7.16 -7.53
C ILE A 276 1.99 8.02 -7.76
N ASP A 277 2.11 8.71 -8.90
CA ASP A 277 3.24 9.61 -9.16
C ASP A 277 3.24 10.80 -8.20
N LEU A 278 2.06 11.31 -7.82
CA LEU A 278 1.90 12.33 -6.78
C LEU A 278 2.29 11.82 -5.39
N LEU A 279 1.83 10.62 -5.01
CA LEU A 279 2.19 10.01 -3.73
C LEU A 279 3.70 9.73 -3.66
N TRP A 280 4.33 9.32 -4.76
CA TRP A 280 5.76 9.09 -4.84
C TRP A 280 6.57 10.38 -4.68
N ASP A 281 6.15 11.48 -5.32
CA ASP A 281 6.73 12.81 -5.10
C ASP A 281 6.59 13.24 -3.62
N VAL A 282 5.42 13.01 -3.01
CA VAL A 282 5.18 13.28 -1.58
C VAL A 282 6.14 12.45 -0.70
N ARG A 283 6.28 11.15 -0.96
CA ARG A 283 7.22 10.26 -0.25
C ARG A 283 8.67 10.74 -0.37
N LEU A 284 9.12 11.14 -1.56
CA LEU A 284 10.47 11.67 -1.80
C LEU A 284 10.76 13.01 -1.10
N GLU A 285 9.73 13.84 -0.90
CA GLU A 285 9.88 15.12 -0.22
C GLU A 285 9.73 14.99 1.31
N LEU A 286 8.85 14.11 1.79
CA LEU A 286 8.76 13.75 3.22
C LEU A 286 10.08 13.16 3.74
N GLU A 287 10.77 12.34 2.93
CA GLU A 287 12.11 11.80 3.23
C GLU A 287 13.18 12.91 3.41
N LYS A 288 12.94 14.12 2.89
CA LYS A 288 13.79 15.32 3.07
C LYS A 288 13.34 16.21 4.24
N GLY A 289 12.27 15.85 4.94
CA GLY A 289 11.63 16.66 5.98
C GLY A 289 10.69 17.76 5.45
N SER A 290 10.32 17.75 4.17
CA SER A 290 9.31 18.66 3.61
C SER A 290 7.91 18.23 4.05
N PRO A 291 7.07 19.11 4.65
CA PRO A 291 5.71 18.73 5.04
C PRO A 291 4.76 18.62 3.85
N GLU A 292 3.86 17.63 3.88
CA GLU A 292 2.86 17.31 2.83
C GLU A 292 2.10 18.54 2.33
N ASN A 293 1.75 19.44 3.25
CA ASN A 293 0.93 20.61 2.95
C ASN A 293 1.59 21.54 1.92
N LEU A 294 2.93 21.60 1.83
CA LEU A 294 3.69 22.37 0.85
C LEU A 294 3.90 21.62 -0.48
N ILE A 295 4.08 20.29 -0.42
CA ILE A 295 4.40 19.46 -1.59
C ILE A 295 3.23 19.45 -2.59
N LEU A 296 2.02 19.19 -2.08
CA LEU A 296 0.79 19.14 -2.88
C LEU A 296 0.18 20.54 -3.16
N GLN A 297 1.00 21.60 -3.19
CA GLN A 297 0.62 22.91 -3.72
C GLN A 297 1.10 23.15 -5.16
N ALA A 298 1.88 22.23 -5.74
CA ALA A 298 2.25 22.28 -7.15
C ALA A 298 0.98 22.14 -8.03
N PRO A 299 0.55 23.19 -8.76
CA PRO A 299 -0.80 23.26 -9.30
C PRO A 299 -1.06 22.27 -10.44
N ASP A 300 -0.04 21.97 -11.25
CA ASP A 300 -0.22 21.28 -12.53
C ASP A 300 -0.72 19.84 -12.37
N LYS A 301 -0.04 19.02 -11.55
CA LYS A 301 -0.42 17.61 -11.35
C LYS A 301 -1.76 17.46 -10.63
N LEU A 302 -2.00 18.27 -9.59
CA LEU A 302 -3.24 18.22 -8.82
C LEU A 302 -4.45 18.68 -9.67
N SER A 303 -4.28 19.68 -10.54
CA SER A 303 -5.34 20.12 -11.46
C SER A 303 -5.71 19.04 -12.47
N ILE A 304 -4.73 18.31 -13.01
CA ILE A 304 -5.00 17.22 -13.96
C ILE A 304 -5.77 16.09 -13.25
N HIS A 305 -5.35 15.68 -12.05
CA HIS A 305 -6.06 14.69 -11.23
C HIS A 305 -7.53 15.09 -10.98
N ASN A 306 -7.75 16.34 -10.57
CA ASN A 306 -9.10 16.86 -10.31
C ASN A 306 -9.96 16.97 -11.58
N THR A 307 -9.36 17.23 -12.74
CA THR A 307 -10.07 17.24 -14.03
C THR A 307 -10.51 15.83 -14.41
N LEU A 308 -9.62 14.83 -14.31
CA LEU A 308 -9.96 13.43 -14.59
C LEU A 308 -11.06 12.90 -13.66
N LEU A 309 -11.07 13.32 -12.39
CA LEU A 309 -12.16 13.05 -11.45
C LEU A 309 -13.49 13.63 -11.88
N GLN A 310 -13.52 14.89 -12.33
CA GLN A 310 -14.74 15.54 -12.80
C GLN A 310 -15.28 14.91 -14.09
N ASP A 311 -14.40 14.52 -15.00
CA ASP A 311 -14.77 13.80 -16.22
C ASP A 311 -15.33 12.40 -15.89
N TRP A 312 -14.78 11.73 -14.87
CA TRP A 312 -15.27 10.45 -14.37
C TRP A 312 -16.67 10.55 -13.75
N ASP A 313 -16.92 11.54 -12.89
CA ASP A 313 -18.25 11.74 -12.28
C ASP A 313 -19.31 12.14 -13.33
N GLN A 314 -18.95 12.92 -14.35
CA GLN A 314 -19.82 13.17 -15.51
C GLN A 314 -20.11 11.90 -16.35
N PHE A 315 -19.17 10.96 -16.36
CA PHE A 315 -19.34 9.70 -17.06
C PHE A 315 -20.24 8.72 -16.28
N GLN A 316 -20.16 8.68 -14.94
CA GLN A 316 -21.07 7.88 -14.09
C GLN A 316 -22.55 8.22 -14.33
N GLN A 317 -22.87 9.51 -14.56
CA GLN A 317 -24.22 9.98 -14.91
C GLN A 317 -24.75 9.46 -16.27
N LYS A 318 -23.94 8.76 -17.07
CA LYS A 318 -24.33 8.19 -18.37
C LYS A 318 -24.52 6.67 -18.34
N ILE A 319 -24.05 5.98 -17.29
CA ILE A 319 -24.26 4.53 -17.08
C ILE A 319 -25.42 4.27 -16.12
N SER A 320 -25.72 5.22 -15.21
CA SER A 320 -26.85 5.16 -14.27
C SER A 320 -28.19 5.45 -14.92
#